data_AF-A0A533SK66-F1
#
_entry.id   AF-A0A533SK66-F1
#
_cell.length_a   1.000
_cell.length_b   1.000
_cell.length_c   1.000
_cell.angle_alpha   90.00
_cell.angle_beta   90.00
_cell.angle_gamma   90.00
#
_symmetry.space_group_name_H-M   'P 1'
#
loop_
_entity.id
_entity.type
_entity.pdbx_description
1 polymer ?
#
loop_
_entity_poly.entity_id
_entity_poly.type
_entity_poly.pdbx_seq_one_letter_code
_entity_poly.pdbx_strand_id
1 'polypeptide(L)' 'ATEELAKDIQNHVKRETAPYKYPREVEFVTELPKTISGKVRRVELRKLEEERKAKKG' A
#
# COMPACT_ATOMS: atom_id res chain seq x y z
N ALA A 1 12.24 -2.68 5.52
CA ALA A 1 11.13 -2.51 6.49
C ALA A 1 10.75 -3.88 7.06
N THR A 2 10.18 -3.94 8.25
CA THR A 2 9.90 -5.20 8.97
C THR A 2 8.40 -5.52 8.97
N GLU A 3 8.07 -6.79 9.22
CA GLU A 3 6.67 -7.23 9.37
C GLU A 3 6.02 -6.66 10.64
N GLU A 4 6.81 -6.47 11.70
CA GLU A 4 6.37 -5.80 12.93
C GLU A 4 5.90 -4.37 12.66
N LEU A 5 6.69 -3.59 11.90
CA LEU A 5 6.31 -2.22 11.52
C LEU A 5 5.03 -2.20 10.67
N ALA A 6 4.83 -3.18 9.79
CA ALA A 6 3.58 -3.31 9.04
C ALA A 6 2.38 -3.51 9.97
N LYS A 7 2.50 -4.41 10.97
CA LYS A 7 1.45 -4.67 11.97
C LYS A 7 1.16 -3.44 12.81
N ASP A 8 2.18 -2.69 13.20
CA ASP A 8 2.01 -1.45 13.96
C ASP A 8 1.23 -0.39 13.17
N ILE A 9 1.55 -0.20 11.89
CA ILE A 9 0.81 0.71 11.00
C ILE A 9 -0.65 0.26 10.87
N GLN A 10 -0.90 -1.04 10.67
CA GLN A 10 -2.26 -1.57 10.58
C GLN A 10 -3.05 -1.35 11.87
N ASN A 11 -2.46 -1.64 13.03
CA ASN A 11 -3.09 -1.46 14.34
C ASN A 11 -3.39 0.01 14.63
N HIS A 12 -2.47 0.90 14.29
CA HIS A 12 -2.67 2.33 14.40
C HIS A 12 -3.88 2.78 13.56
N VAL A 13 -3.89 2.47 12.25
CA VAL A 13 -5.00 2.89 11.37
C VAL A 13 -6.34 2.26 11.78
N LYS A 14 -6.34 1.01 12.25
CA LYS A 14 -7.54 0.34 12.75
C LYS A 14 -8.12 1.01 14.00
N ARG A 15 -7.29 1.61 14.85
CA ARG A 15 -7.71 2.37 16.03
C ARG A 15 -8.23 3.77 15.66
N GLU A 16 -7.55 4.45 14.74
CA GLU A 16 -7.89 5.83 14.35
C GLU A 16 -9.04 5.92 13.34
N THR A 17 -9.37 4.83 12.65
CA THR A 17 -10.39 4.80 11.59
C THR A 17 -11.43 3.71 11.84
N ALA A 18 -12.53 3.73 11.06
CA ALA A 18 -13.54 2.69 11.14
C ALA A 18 -12.94 1.31 10.76
N PRO A 19 -13.38 0.20 11.38
CA PRO A 19 -12.78 -1.14 11.19
C PRO A 19 -12.71 -1.65 9.75
N TYR A 20 -13.46 -1.09 8.81
CA TYR A 20 -13.44 -1.48 7.39
C TYR A 20 -12.49 -0.63 6.53
N LYS A 21 -11.91 0.45 7.06
CA LYS A 21 -11.05 1.39 6.33
C LYS A 21 -9.55 1.11 6.48
N TYR A 22 -9.15 0.20 7.37
CA TYR A 22 -7.73 -0.11 7.58
C TYR A 22 -7.11 -0.87 6.38
N PRO A 23 -5.81 -0.71 6.13
CA PRO A 23 -5.11 -1.42 5.06
C PRO A 23 -4.93 -2.90 5.42
N ARG A 24 -5.34 -3.80 4.52
CA ARG A 24 -5.21 -5.26 4.70
C ARG A 24 -3.81 -5.78 4.41
N GLU A 25 -3.09 -5.09 3.54
CA GLU A 25 -1.70 -5.37 3.17
C GLU A 25 -0.91 -4.05 3.24
N VAL A 26 0.35 -4.13 3.66
CA VAL A 26 1.29 -3.01 3.68
C VAL A 26 2.55 -3.46 2.96
N GLU A 27 2.89 -2.77 1.88
CA GLU A 27 4.11 -3.00 1.12
C GLU A 27 5.00 -1.77 1.19
N PHE A 28 6.27 -1.98 1.51
CA PHE A 28 7.27 -0.93 1.56
C PHE A 28 8.05 -0.90 0.26
N VAL A 29 7.90 0.19 -0.48
CA VAL A 29 8.60 0.43 -1.74
C VAL A 29 9.64 1.52 -1.58
N THR A 30 10.70 1.47 -2.37
CA THR A 30 11.73 2.52 -2.41
C THR A 30 11.19 3.81 -3.01
N GLU A 31 10.21 3.71 -3.92
CA GLU A 31 9.61 4.86 -4.59
C GLU A 31 8.14 4.62 -4.96
N LEU A 32 7.39 5.72 -5.08
CA LEU A 32 6.02 5.71 -5.57
C LEU A 32 5.97 6.30 -6.98
N PRO A 33 5.15 5.75 -7.89
CA PRO A 33 4.92 6.36 -9.18
C PRO A 33 4.24 7.71 -8.96
N LYS A 34 4.85 8.78 -9.47
CA LYS A 34 4.40 10.16 -9.29
C LYS A 34 4.32 10.87 -10.63
N THR A 35 3.48 11.91 -10.71
CA THR A 35 3.49 12.87 -11.81
C THR A 35 4.75 13.74 -11.75
N ILE A 36 5.02 14.50 -12.82
CA ILE A 36 6.08 15.52 -12.84
C ILE A 36 5.93 16.51 -11.66
N SER A 37 4.68 16.81 -11.28
CA SER A 37 4.34 17.64 -10.11
C SER A 37 4.35 16.90 -8.77
N GLY A 38 4.80 15.63 -8.71
CA GLY A 38 4.95 14.86 -7.48
C GLY A 38 3.68 14.18 -6.94
N LYS A 39 2.53 14.27 -7.64
CA LYS A 39 1.29 13.61 -7.20
C LYS A 39 1.36 12.11 -7.45
N VAL A 40 0.97 11.29 -6.48
CA VAL A 40 0.95 9.82 -6.63
C VAL A 40 0.00 9.40 -7.75
N ARG A 41 0.50 8.58 -8.68
CA ARG A 41 -0.25 8.04 -9.82
C ARG A 41 -0.91 6.72 -9.45
N ARG A 42 -2.08 6.81 -8.81
CA ARG A 42 -2.85 5.64 -8.34
C ARG A 42 -3.19 4.64 -9.45
N VAL A 43 -3.35 5.08 -10.70
CA VAL A 43 -3.63 4.18 -11.83
C VAL A 43 -2.47 3.22 -12.07
N GLU A 44 -1.23 3.69 -11.97
CA GLU A 44 -0.04 2.84 -12.13
C GLU A 44 0.14 1.90 -10.95
N LEU A 45 -0.09 2.39 -9.72
CA LEU A 45 -0.08 1.53 -8.53
C LEU A 45 -1.06 0.35 -8.67
N ARG A 46 -2.26 0.58 -9.23
CA ARG A 46 -3.24 -0.51 -9.46
C ARG A 46 -2.75 -1.51 -10.50
N LYS A 47 -2.18 -1.04 -11.61
CA LYS A 47 -1.61 -1.92 -12.65
C LYS A 47 -0.47 -2.79 -12.10
N LEU A 48 0.45 -2.19 -11.34
CA LEU A 48 1.54 -2.92 -10.69
C LEU A 48 1.00 -4.03 -9.77
N GLU A 49 -0.07 -3.74 -9.02
CA GLU A 49 -0.70 -4.73 -8.15
C GLU A 49 -1.41 -5.85 -8.94
N GLU A 50 -2.08 -5.52 -10.05
CA GLU A 50 -2.69 -6.50 -10.96
C GLU A 50 -1.63 -7.45 -11.55
N GLU A 51 -0.51 -6.90 -12.04
CA GLU A 51 0.61 -7.67 -12.56
C GLU A 51 1.26 -8.56 -11.49
N ARG A 52 1.41 -8.04 -10.25
CA ARG A 52 1.93 -8.78 -9.11
C ARG A 52 1.06 -9.99 -8.79
N LYS A 53 -0.27 -9.83 -8.82
CA LYS A 53 -1.23 -10.92 -8.61
C LYS A 53 -1.19 -11.94 -9.75
N ALA A 54 -1.10 -11.49 -11.00
CA ALA A 54 -1.01 -12.37 -12.16
C ALA A 54 0.24 -13.26 -12.16
N LYS A 55 1.37 -12.77 -11.61
CA LYS A 55 2.62 -13.55 -11.48
C LYS A 55 2.61 -14.56 -10.32
N LYS A 56 1.66 -14.43 -9.38
CA LYS A 56 1.54 -15.32 -8.22
C LYS A 56 0.61 -16.51 -8.48
N GLY A 57 -0.21 -16.47 -9.52
CA GLY A 57 -1.06 -17.58 -9.99
C GLY A 57 -0.37 -18.39 -11.05
#